data_AF-A0A2T9YIP7-F1
#
_entry.id   AF-A0A2T9YIP7-F1
#
_cell.length_a   1.000
_cell.length_b   1.000
_cell.length_c   1.000
_cell.angle_alpha   90.00
_cell.angle_beta   90.00
_cell.angle_gamma   90.00
#
_symmetry.space_group_name_H-M   'P 1'
#
loop_
_entity.id
_entity.type
_entity.pdbx_description
1 polymer ?
#
loop_
_entity_poly.entity_id
_entity_poly.type
_entity_poly.pdbx_seq_one_letter_code
_entity_poly.pdbx_strand_id
1 'polypeptide(L)'
;MEIFTDAINTAWEIVAGSRFYSGLWTPSEALMYINTKELLTFIIIAPKEKRQGRPIERMCEVKAHANSLLCPVQAYKIYKEKVAHLPCYITHENTPSLKYNSLFRHIRDFSKPLSVDSISRIIKKVTSICVKEGSQIPKARAIGATLAASAGISADKIISHANWSGYSMFDNYYRLTRDSDVNITESIL
;
A
#
# COMPACT_ATOMS: atom_id res chain seq x y z
N MET A 1 5.56 9.13 -6.41
CA MET A 1 4.63 8.42 -7.31
C MET A 1 3.95 7.31 -6.51
N GLU A 2 2.67 7.05 -6.75
CA GLU A 2 1.66 7.11 -5.70
C GLU A 2 0.83 5.85 -5.49
N ILE A 3 0.59 5.38 -4.26
CA ILE A 3 -0.28 4.21 -4.03
C ILE A 3 -1.63 4.67 -3.50
N PHE A 4 -2.67 4.46 -4.29
CA PHE A 4 -4.04 4.50 -3.79
C PHE A 4 -4.39 3.16 -3.13
N THR A 5 -5.03 3.22 -1.96
CA THR A 5 -5.84 2.11 -1.47
C THR A 5 -7.26 2.62 -1.28
N ASP A 6 -8.18 2.22 -2.15
CA ASP A 6 -9.59 2.37 -1.82
C ASP A 6 -9.97 1.37 -0.72
N ALA A 7 -10.93 1.75 0.12
CA ALA A 7 -11.47 0.86 1.15
C ALA A 7 -12.47 -0.16 0.57
N ILE A 8 -12.48 -0.39 -0.76
CA ILE A 8 -13.48 -1.22 -1.45
C ILE A 8 -12.89 -2.54 -1.97
N ASN A 9 -11.61 -2.83 -1.76
CA ASN A 9 -10.91 -3.97 -2.39
C ASN A 9 -10.88 -3.85 -3.93
N THR A 10 -10.87 -2.64 -4.49
CA THR A 10 -11.07 -2.41 -5.94
C THR A 10 -10.09 -1.42 -6.60
N ALA A 11 -9.05 -0.89 -5.93
CA ALA A 11 -8.03 -0.06 -6.60
C ALA A 11 -6.62 -0.12 -5.96
N TRP A 12 -5.58 -0.44 -6.74
CA TRP A 12 -4.15 -0.13 -6.47
C TRP A 12 -3.58 0.59 -7.69
N GLU A 13 -3.51 1.92 -7.65
CA GLU A 13 -3.35 2.79 -8.82
C GLU A 13 -2.18 3.77 -8.63
N ILE A 14 -1.53 4.27 -9.69
CA ILE A 14 -0.44 5.28 -9.65
C ILE A 14 -0.70 6.40 -10.64
N VAL A 15 -0.45 7.69 -10.29
CA VAL A 15 -0.64 8.85 -11.18
C VAL A 15 0.59 9.56 -11.78
N ALA A 16 0.48 10.09 -13.01
CA ALA A 16 1.46 10.80 -13.81
C ALA A 16 0.74 11.72 -14.84
N GLY A 17 0.59 12.99 -14.47
CA GLY A 17 -0.03 14.04 -15.28
C GLY A 17 -0.19 15.33 -14.50
N SER A 18 0.34 16.42 -15.06
CA SER A 18 0.56 17.74 -14.47
C SER A 18 -0.70 18.52 -14.09
N ARG A 19 -0.78 19.01 -12.85
CA ARG A 19 -1.55 20.20 -12.48
C ARG A 19 -0.71 21.10 -11.57
N PHE A 20 -0.55 22.34 -12.00
CA PHE A 20 0.18 23.40 -11.32
C PHE A 20 -0.55 23.81 -10.03
N TYR A 21 0.17 23.78 -8.91
CA TYR A 21 -0.23 24.43 -7.65
C TYR A 21 0.92 25.32 -7.18
N SER A 22 0.56 26.53 -6.78
CA SER A 22 1.44 27.65 -6.41
C SER A 22 2.28 27.31 -5.19
N GLY A 23 3.53 26.95 -5.44
CA GLY A 23 4.61 26.76 -4.47
C GLY A 23 5.77 26.15 -5.24
N LEU A 24 6.87 26.89 -5.35
CA LEU A 24 8.04 26.62 -6.20
C LEU A 24 8.51 25.15 -6.17
N TRP A 25 8.04 24.36 -7.14
CA TRP A 25 8.62 23.10 -7.57
C TRP A 25 8.48 23.05 -9.09
N THR A 26 9.58 22.72 -9.77
CA THR A 26 9.69 22.83 -11.22
C THR A 26 9.04 21.61 -11.90
N PRO A 27 8.50 21.74 -13.14
CA PRO A 27 7.84 20.65 -13.86
C PRO A 27 8.70 19.40 -14.12
N SER A 28 10.00 19.42 -13.80
CA SER A 28 10.93 18.30 -13.82
C SER A 28 10.87 17.36 -12.60
N GLU A 29 10.01 17.62 -11.61
CA GLU A 29 9.94 16.87 -10.33
C GLU A 29 8.77 15.89 -10.24
N ALA A 30 8.27 15.40 -11.39
CA ALA A 30 7.14 14.48 -11.51
C ALA A 30 7.45 13.01 -11.09
N LEU A 31 8.44 12.76 -10.23
CA LEU A 31 9.09 11.44 -10.11
C LEU A 31 9.04 10.84 -8.70
N MET A 32 8.79 9.52 -8.62
CA MET A 32 9.23 8.68 -7.50
C MET A 32 10.74 8.83 -7.31
N TYR A 33 11.18 9.26 -6.14
CA TYR A 33 12.60 9.37 -5.80
C TYR A 33 12.96 8.24 -4.84
N ILE A 34 13.95 7.42 -5.22
CA ILE A 34 14.66 6.56 -4.29
C ILE A 34 15.81 7.42 -3.77
N ASN A 35 15.72 7.84 -2.51
CA ASN A 35 16.78 8.63 -1.90
C ASN A 35 18.01 7.76 -1.63
N THR A 36 19.18 8.39 -1.47
CA THR A 36 20.45 7.78 -1.01
C THR A 36 20.32 7.00 0.31
N LYS A 37 19.17 7.09 0.99
CA LYS A 37 18.78 6.38 2.22
C LYS A 37 17.95 5.11 2.00
N GLU A 38 17.87 4.58 0.78
CA GLU A 38 17.09 3.38 0.43
C GLU A 38 15.62 3.43 0.87
N LEU A 39 14.99 4.60 0.69
CA LEU A 39 13.59 4.84 1.00
C LEU A 39 12.78 4.92 -0.30
N LEU A 40 11.63 4.25 -0.35
CA LEU A 40 10.66 4.36 -1.43
C LEU A 40 9.43 5.13 -0.94
N THR A 41 9.20 6.30 -1.53
CA THR A 41 8.07 7.16 -1.15
C THR A 41 6.97 7.11 -2.19
N PHE A 42 5.78 6.75 -1.71
CA PHE A 42 4.52 6.85 -2.42
C PHE A 42 3.73 8.06 -1.94
N ILE A 43 3.24 8.87 -2.86
CA ILE A 43 2.30 9.97 -2.53
C ILE A 43 0.88 9.41 -2.77
N ILE A 44 -0.19 10.04 -2.28
CA ILE A 44 -1.57 9.60 -2.55
C ILE A 44 -2.36 10.80 -3.07
N ILE A 45 -2.61 10.86 -4.37
CA ILE A 45 -3.46 11.86 -5.03
C ILE A 45 -4.92 11.52 -4.79
N ALA A 46 -5.82 12.50 -4.92
CA ALA A 46 -7.28 12.32 -4.86
C ALA A 46 -7.81 11.30 -3.81
N PRO A 47 -7.32 11.34 -2.56
CA PRO A 47 -7.74 10.39 -1.56
C PRO A 47 -9.23 10.55 -1.28
N LYS A 48 -9.92 9.42 -1.07
CA LYS A 48 -11.33 9.40 -0.68
C LYS A 48 -11.56 10.14 0.64
N GLU A 49 -10.57 10.08 1.53
CA GLU A 49 -10.61 10.73 2.83
C GLU A 49 -10.48 12.24 2.71
N LYS A 50 -11.39 12.95 3.38
CA LYS A 50 -11.45 14.41 3.38
C LYS A 50 -11.43 14.93 4.82
N ARG A 51 -10.62 15.96 5.09
CA ARG A 51 -10.69 16.75 6.33
C ARG A 51 -11.29 18.10 6.00
N GLN A 52 -12.42 18.43 6.64
CA GLN A 52 -13.13 19.70 6.41
C GLN A 52 -13.44 19.94 4.91
N GLY A 53 -13.81 18.88 4.18
CA GLY A 53 -14.15 18.96 2.75
C GLY A 53 -12.96 18.94 1.78
N ARG A 54 -11.71 19.00 2.27
CA ARG A 54 -10.50 18.91 1.43
C ARG A 54 -9.88 17.50 1.46
N PRO A 55 -9.46 16.92 0.33
CA PRO A 55 -8.72 15.67 0.31
C PRO A 55 -7.43 15.78 1.15
N ILE A 56 -7.13 14.74 1.94
CA ILE A 56 -5.92 14.72 2.77
C ILE A 56 -4.79 14.05 1.99
N GLU A 57 -3.89 14.85 1.40
CA GLU A 57 -2.66 14.30 0.81
C GLU A 57 -1.89 13.50 1.87
N ARG A 58 -1.53 12.27 1.53
CA ARG A 58 -0.80 11.37 2.41
C ARG A 58 0.43 10.84 1.69
N MET A 59 1.54 10.76 2.42
CA MET A 59 2.73 10.06 1.98
C MET A 59 2.79 8.69 2.67
N CYS A 60 3.12 7.67 1.90
CA CYS A 60 3.44 6.33 2.38
C CYS A 60 4.91 6.06 2.09
N GLU A 61 5.68 5.77 3.13
CA GLU A 61 7.10 5.52 3.02
C GLU A 61 7.39 4.04 3.28
N VAL A 62 8.14 3.44 2.37
CA VAL A 62 8.56 2.05 2.45
C VAL A 62 10.07 2.01 2.55
N LYS A 63 10.57 1.50 3.67
CA LYS A 63 12.00 1.37 3.95
C LYS A 63 12.56 0.10 3.31
N ALA A 64 13.83 0.15 2.92
CA ALA A 64 14.55 -1.05 2.56
C ALA A 64 14.65 -2.02 3.75
N HIS A 65 14.73 -3.29 3.41
CA HIS A 65 14.89 -4.37 4.37
C HIS A 65 16.27 -5.00 4.18
N ALA A 66 16.94 -5.37 5.28
CA ALA A 66 18.29 -5.95 5.23
C ALA A 66 18.35 -7.25 4.41
N ASN A 67 17.32 -8.10 4.51
CA ASN A 67 17.18 -9.25 3.63
C ASN A 67 16.70 -8.83 2.24
N SER A 68 17.56 -8.96 1.23
CA SER A 68 17.28 -8.60 -0.16
C SER A 68 16.08 -9.33 -0.77
N LEU A 69 15.78 -10.57 -0.37
CA LEU A 69 14.61 -11.31 -0.88
C LEU A 69 13.29 -10.74 -0.35
N LEU A 70 13.34 -10.09 0.82
CA LEU A 70 12.19 -9.47 1.47
C LEU A 70 12.20 -7.95 1.32
N CYS A 71 13.16 -7.38 0.58
CA CYS A 71 13.34 -5.94 0.47
C CYS A 71 12.37 -5.34 -0.56
N PRO A 72 11.34 -4.59 -0.12
CA PRO A 72 10.35 -4.02 -1.03
C PRO A 72 10.96 -2.94 -1.94
N VAL A 73 11.96 -2.20 -1.46
CA VAL A 73 12.67 -1.19 -2.25
C VAL A 73 13.46 -1.83 -3.39
N GLN A 74 14.16 -2.92 -3.11
CA GLN A 74 14.89 -3.66 -4.14
C GLN A 74 13.95 -4.35 -5.13
N ALA A 75 12.87 -4.96 -4.63
CA ALA A 75 11.83 -5.54 -5.48
C ALA A 75 11.23 -4.49 -6.44
N TYR A 76 10.98 -3.28 -5.94
CA TYR A 76 10.46 -2.18 -6.75
C TYR A 76 11.47 -1.66 -7.78
N LYS A 77 12.76 -1.55 -7.44
CA LYS A 77 13.83 -1.18 -8.40
C LYS A 77 13.82 -2.13 -9.61
N ILE A 78 13.85 -3.44 -9.34
CA ILE A 78 13.82 -4.48 -10.37
C ILE A 78 12.50 -4.43 -11.16
N TYR A 79 11.37 -4.23 -10.47
CA TYR A 79 10.06 -4.08 -11.11
C TYR A 79 10.04 -2.90 -12.08
N LYS A 80 10.61 -1.76 -11.70
CA LYS A 80 10.69 -0.56 -12.54
C LYS A 80 11.51 -0.80 -13.80
N GLU A 81 12.65 -1.47 -13.68
CA GLU A 81 13.52 -1.81 -14.81
C GLU A 81 12.87 -2.81 -15.76
N LYS A 82 12.20 -3.84 -15.23
CA LYS A 82 11.69 -4.96 -16.04
C LYS A 82 10.28 -4.76 -16.56
N VAL A 83 9.41 -4.10 -15.80
CA VAL A 83 7.97 -4.02 -16.08
C VAL A 83 7.50 -2.59 -16.26
N ALA A 84 7.85 -1.68 -15.36
CA ALA A 84 7.40 -0.28 -15.43
C ALA A 84 8.39 0.66 -16.16
N HIS A 85 9.17 0.13 -17.11
CA HIS A 85 10.10 0.92 -17.92
C HIS A 85 9.38 1.74 -19.00
N LEU A 86 8.16 1.34 -19.40
CA LEU A 86 7.28 2.12 -20.28
C LEU A 86 6.23 2.87 -19.46
N PRO A 87 5.66 3.97 -19.97
CA PRO A 87 4.48 4.59 -19.35
C PRO A 87 3.20 3.75 -19.57
N CYS A 88 2.31 3.72 -18.58
CA CYS A 88 0.98 3.09 -18.63
C CYS A 88 -0.07 4.07 -18.07
N TYR A 89 -0.46 5.06 -18.87
CA TYR A 89 -1.37 6.12 -18.43
C TYR A 89 -2.85 5.70 -18.45
N ILE A 90 -3.56 5.90 -17.34
CA ILE A 90 -5.00 5.74 -17.19
C ILE A 90 -5.60 7.05 -16.69
N THR A 91 -6.83 7.34 -17.06
CA THR A 91 -7.58 8.46 -16.48
C THR A 91 -8.27 8.04 -15.19
N HIS A 92 -8.21 8.87 -14.15
CA HIS A 92 -8.94 8.60 -12.91
C HIS A 92 -10.45 8.66 -13.12
N GLU A 93 -11.18 7.63 -12.66
CA GLU A 93 -12.62 7.47 -12.92
C GLU A 93 -13.44 8.67 -12.46
N ASN A 94 -13.19 9.18 -11.26
CA ASN A 94 -13.94 10.29 -10.67
C ASN A 94 -13.35 11.66 -11.01
N THR A 95 -12.21 11.72 -11.71
CA THR A 95 -11.52 12.98 -11.99
C THR A 95 -10.86 12.88 -13.36
N PRO A 96 -11.63 13.09 -14.45
CA PRO A 96 -11.17 12.84 -15.82
C PRO A 96 -9.94 13.67 -16.25
N SER A 97 -9.68 14.75 -15.54
CA SER A 97 -8.53 15.61 -15.76
C SER A 97 -7.23 15.12 -15.15
N LEU A 98 -7.30 14.06 -14.34
CA LEU A 98 -6.19 13.44 -13.65
C LEU A 98 -5.79 12.17 -14.40
N LYS A 99 -4.55 12.13 -14.89
CA LYS A 99 -4.00 11.00 -15.66
C LYS A 99 -2.84 10.35 -14.96
N TYR A 100 -2.75 9.03 -15.09
CA TYR A 100 -2.10 8.22 -14.10
C TYR A 100 -1.26 7.05 -14.59
N ASN A 101 0.02 6.93 -14.21
CA ASN A 101 0.87 5.82 -14.65
C ASN A 101 0.76 4.54 -13.79
N SER A 102 -0.13 3.59 -14.11
CA SER A 102 -0.43 2.43 -13.25
C SER A 102 0.77 1.65 -12.66
N LEU A 103 0.68 1.31 -11.37
CA LEU A 103 1.69 0.50 -10.65
C LEU A 103 1.67 -0.95 -11.06
N PHE A 104 0.48 -1.53 -11.11
CA PHE A 104 0.30 -2.95 -11.34
C PHE A 104 -0.11 -3.14 -12.79
N ARG A 105 0.66 -3.95 -13.51
CA ARG A 105 0.58 -4.08 -14.96
C ARG A 105 0.60 -5.54 -15.37
N HIS A 106 0.04 -5.82 -16.54
CA HIS A 106 0.08 -7.16 -17.10
C HIS A 106 1.51 -7.55 -17.51
N ILE A 107 1.95 -8.76 -17.16
CA ILE A 107 3.30 -9.24 -17.51
C ILE A 107 3.44 -9.49 -19.02
N ARG A 108 2.34 -9.78 -19.71
CA ARG A 108 2.32 -9.98 -21.17
C ARG A 108 2.22 -8.67 -21.95
N ASP A 109 1.78 -7.60 -21.29
CA ASP A 109 1.54 -6.30 -21.91
C ASP A 109 1.72 -5.19 -20.88
N PHE A 110 2.91 -4.60 -20.84
CA PHE A 110 3.28 -3.58 -19.85
C PHE A 110 2.56 -2.24 -20.03
N SER A 111 1.86 -2.05 -21.15
CA SER A 111 1.03 -0.86 -21.39
C SER A 111 -0.36 -0.98 -20.76
N LYS A 112 -0.73 -2.19 -20.33
CA LYS A 112 -2.04 -2.46 -19.74
C LYS A 112 -1.97 -2.57 -18.21
N PRO A 113 -2.83 -1.83 -17.50
CA PRO A 113 -2.94 -1.93 -16.06
C PRO A 113 -3.68 -3.19 -15.63
N LEU A 114 -3.35 -3.71 -14.44
CA LEU A 114 -4.13 -4.76 -13.82
C LEU A 114 -5.39 -4.18 -13.18
N SER A 115 -6.54 -4.78 -13.47
CA SER A 115 -7.76 -4.51 -12.71
C SER A 115 -7.61 -5.03 -11.28
N VAL A 116 -8.39 -4.48 -10.37
CA VAL A 116 -8.23 -4.88 -8.97
C VAL A 116 -8.88 -6.21 -8.64
N ASP A 117 -9.88 -6.62 -9.41
CA ASP A 117 -10.31 -8.01 -9.36
C ASP A 117 -9.17 -8.97 -9.69
N SER A 118 -8.28 -8.58 -10.62
CA SER A 118 -7.08 -9.37 -10.94
C SER A 118 -6.08 -9.35 -9.79
N ILE A 119 -5.80 -8.19 -9.19
CA ILE A 119 -4.90 -8.08 -8.04
C ILE A 119 -5.43 -8.88 -6.85
N SER A 120 -6.71 -8.74 -6.52
CA SER A 120 -7.40 -9.47 -5.46
C SER A 120 -7.35 -10.98 -5.68
N ARG A 121 -7.54 -11.46 -6.92
CA ARG A 121 -7.39 -12.89 -7.26
C ARG A 121 -5.96 -13.38 -7.09
N ILE A 122 -4.96 -12.59 -7.51
CA ILE A 122 -3.54 -12.93 -7.35
C ILE A 122 -3.19 -13.02 -5.87
N ILE A 123 -3.57 -12.04 -5.04
CA ILE A 123 -3.32 -12.05 -3.60
C ILE A 123 -3.93 -13.31 -2.97
N LYS A 124 -5.21 -13.61 -3.24
CA LYS A 124 -5.87 -14.81 -2.72
C LYS A 124 -5.14 -16.09 -3.12
N LYS A 125 -4.70 -16.20 -4.38
CA LYS A 125 -3.97 -17.37 -4.89
C LYS A 125 -2.59 -17.53 -4.25
N VAL A 126 -1.89 -16.43 -3.98
CA VAL A 126 -0.60 -16.47 -3.27
C VAL A 126 -0.83 -16.85 -1.81
N THR A 127 -1.79 -16.24 -1.13
CA THR A 127 -2.10 -16.57 0.27
C THR A 127 -2.54 -18.03 0.42
N SER A 128 -3.30 -18.59 -0.51
CA SER A 128 -3.73 -19.99 -0.42
C SER A 128 -2.58 -20.99 -0.46
N ILE A 129 -1.45 -20.66 -1.09
CA ILE A 129 -0.24 -21.52 -1.11
C ILE A 129 0.40 -21.58 0.28
N CYS A 130 0.24 -20.53 1.08
CA CYS A 130 0.84 -20.42 2.42
C CYS A 130 -0.08 -20.95 3.53
N VAL A 131 -1.27 -21.45 3.20
CA VAL A 131 -2.30 -21.86 4.16
C VAL A 131 -2.58 -23.35 3.97
N LYS A 132 -2.84 -24.06 5.08
CA LYS A 132 -3.18 -25.49 5.05
C LYS A 132 -4.46 -25.72 4.25
N GLU A 133 -4.51 -26.82 3.50
CA GLU A 133 -5.69 -27.21 2.74
C GLU A 133 -6.92 -27.35 3.64
N GLY A 134 -8.07 -26.86 3.17
CA GLY A 134 -9.32 -26.83 3.95
C GLY A 134 -9.44 -25.72 4.99
N SER A 135 -8.37 -24.95 5.26
CA SER A 135 -8.43 -23.82 6.18
C SER A 135 -8.96 -22.55 5.50
N GLN A 136 -9.63 -21.69 6.27
CA GLN A 136 -10.06 -20.39 5.78
C GLN A 136 -8.85 -19.52 5.41
N ILE A 137 -8.83 -18.99 4.18
CA ILE A 137 -7.76 -18.09 3.73
C ILE A 137 -7.93 -16.74 4.44
N PRO A 138 -6.96 -16.32 5.28
CA PRO A 138 -7.04 -15.02 5.95
C PRO A 138 -6.86 -13.89 4.94
N LYS A 139 -7.43 -12.72 5.24
CA LYS A 139 -7.19 -11.51 4.45
C LYS A 139 -5.72 -11.12 4.58
N ALA A 140 -5.05 -10.78 3.47
CA ALA A 140 -3.65 -10.35 3.49
C ALA A 140 -3.39 -9.17 4.47
N ARG A 141 -4.34 -8.22 4.55
CA ARG A 141 -4.27 -7.11 5.52
C ARG A 141 -4.29 -7.57 6.98
N ALA A 142 -5.02 -8.66 7.28
CA ALA A 142 -5.09 -9.22 8.62
C ALA A 142 -3.78 -9.89 9.04
N ILE A 143 -3.08 -10.53 8.10
CA ILE A 143 -1.76 -11.13 8.34
C ILE A 143 -0.76 -10.06 8.78
N GLY A 144 -0.64 -8.97 8.01
CA GLY A 144 0.30 -7.90 8.30
C GLY A 144 0.03 -7.22 9.66
N ALA A 145 -1.23 -6.94 9.97
CA ALA A 145 -1.59 -6.30 11.24
C ALA A 145 -1.38 -7.23 12.44
N THR A 146 -1.65 -8.52 12.29
CA THR A 146 -1.39 -9.52 13.34
C THR A 146 0.11 -9.62 13.62
N LEU A 147 0.94 -9.75 12.58
CA LEU A 147 2.39 -9.82 12.73
C LEU A 147 2.96 -8.54 13.36
N ALA A 148 2.47 -7.36 12.97
CA ALA A 148 2.88 -6.10 13.58
C ALA A 148 2.52 -6.04 15.07
N ALA A 149 1.32 -6.50 15.44
CA ALA A 149 0.88 -6.54 16.83
C ALA A 149 1.71 -7.53 17.66
N SER A 150 1.99 -8.73 17.14
CA SER A 150 2.87 -9.72 17.77
C SER A 150 4.31 -9.22 17.91
N ALA A 151 4.76 -8.33 17.03
CA ALA A 151 6.06 -7.65 17.15
C ALA A 151 6.05 -6.46 18.13
N GLY A 152 4.96 -6.25 18.87
CA GLY A 152 4.84 -5.18 19.88
C GLY A 152 4.57 -3.79 19.32
N ILE A 153 4.21 -3.66 18.03
CA ILE A 153 3.81 -2.35 17.48
C ILE A 153 2.46 -1.94 18.09
N SER A 154 2.37 -0.71 18.58
CA SER A 154 1.15 -0.21 19.21
C SER A 154 -0.03 -0.24 18.24
N ALA A 155 -1.22 -0.56 18.77
CA ALA A 155 -2.44 -0.62 17.99
C ALA A 155 -2.71 0.70 17.26
N ASP A 156 -2.46 1.85 17.89
CA ASP A 156 -2.63 3.17 17.27
C ASP A 156 -1.77 3.36 16.01
N LYS A 157 -0.52 2.87 16.04
CA LYS A 157 0.37 2.93 14.87
C LYS A 157 -0.14 2.00 13.76
N ILE A 158 -0.61 0.80 14.11
CA ILE A 158 -1.17 -0.16 13.14
C ILE A 158 -2.44 0.42 12.50
N ILE A 159 -3.37 0.94 13.30
CA ILE A 159 -4.64 1.53 12.87
C ILE A 159 -4.40 2.73 11.96
N SER A 160 -3.52 3.64 12.39
CA SER A 160 -3.16 4.82 11.58
C SER A 160 -2.56 4.39 10.24
N HIS A 161 -1.60 3.45 10.25
CA HIS A 161 -0.95 2.98 9.04
C HIS A 161 -1.89 2.22 8.10
N ALA A 162 -2.83 1.42 8.64
CA ALA A 162 -3.80 0.65 7.87
C ALA A 162 -5.04 1.46 7.42
N ASN A 163 -5.12 2.72 7.83
CA ASN A 163 -6.24 3.64 7.62
C ASN A 163 -7.59 3.07 8.08
N TRP A 164 -7.64 2.57 9.32
CA TRP A 164 -8.86 2.04 9.91
C TRP A 164 -9.57 3.06 10.78
N SER A 165 -10.90 2.95 10.84
CA SER A 165 -11.78 3.87 11.59
C SER A 165 -11.59 3.81 13.10
N GLY A 166 -10.91 2.79 13.63
CA GLY A 166 -10.60 2.69 15.05
C GLY A 166 -10.17 1.29 15.47
N TYR A 167 -9.96 1.14 16.78
CA TYR A 167 -9.48 -0.09 17.38
C TYR A 167 -10.42 -1.28 17.16
N SER A 168 -11.73 -1.07 17.23
CA SER A 168 -12.72 -2.13 16.99
C SER A 168 -12.60 -2.75 15.60
N MET A 169 -12.27 -1.94 14.58
CA MET A 169 -12.05 -2.45 13.22
C MET A 169 -10.82 -3.36 13.16
N PHE A 170 -9.73 -2.95 13.82
CA PHE A 170 -8.52 -3.74 13.94
C PHE A 170 -8.79 -5.06 14.69
N ASP A 171 -9.29 -4.98 15.93
CA ASP A 171 -9.39 -6.13 16.81
C ASP A 171 -10.43 -7.17 16.34
N ASN A 172 -11.57 -6.73 15.80
CA ASN A 172 -12.64 -7.64 15.41
C ASN A 172 -12.47 -8.26 14.02
N TYR A 173 -11.81 -7.56 13.09
CA TYR A 173 -11.80 -7.96 11.67
C TYR A 173 -10.42 -8.24 11.08
N TYR A 174 -9.36 -7.70 11.67
CA TYR A 174 -8.02 -7.77 11.09
C TYR A 174 -6.93 -8.29 12.04
N ARG A 175 -7.27 -8.55 13.31
CA ARG A 175 -6.40 -9.24 14.27
C ARG A 175 -6.78 -10.73 14.29
N LEU A 176 -5.92 -11.57 13.74
CA LEU A 176 -6.16 -13.02 13.62
C LEU A 176 -5.92 -13.76 14.94
N THR A 177 -4.96 -13.28 15.74
CA THR A 177 -4.62 -13.86 17.04
C THR A 177 -4.62 -12.78 18.12
N ARG A 178 -5.14 -13.14 19.29
CA ARG A 178 -5.20 -12.27 20.46
C ARG A 178 -4.14 -12.58 21.51
N ASP A 179 -3.30 -13.59 21.27
CA ASP A 179 -2.29 -14.02 22.24
C ASP A 179 -1.40 -12.84 22.62
N SER A 180 -1.58 -12.41 23.86
CA SER A 180 -0.65 -11.58 24.57
C SER A 180 0.13 -12.51 25.48
N ASP A 181 1.38 -12.82 25.14
CA ASP A 181 2.37 -13.37 26.10
C ASP A 181 2.73 -12.34 27.19
N VAL A 182 1.92 -11.29 27.35
CA VAL A 182 2.12 -10.24 28.34
C VAL A 182 1.71 -10.80 29.69
N ASN A 183 2.70 -11.13 30.50
CA ASN A 183 2.51 -11.43 31.91
C ASN A 183 2.07 -10.16 32.64
N ILE A 184 0.76 -10.00 32.79
CA ILE A 184 0.14 -8.84 33.46
C ILE A 184 0.68 -8.71 34.89
N THR A 185 1.03 -9.82 35.54
CA THR A 185 1.54 -9.85 36.92
C THR A 185 2.91 -9.18 37.04
N GLU A 186 3.79 -9.29 36.04
CA GLU A 186 5.11 -8.62 36.04
C GLU A 186 5.03 -7.14 35.64
N SER A 187 3.94 -6.70 35.02
CA SER A 187 3.80 -5.32 34.54
C SER A 187 3.24 -4.35 35.59
N ILE A 188 2.74 -4.87 36.72
CA ILE A 188 2.10 -4.10 37.81
C ILE A 188 3.04 -3.95 39.02
N LEU A 189 4.16 -4.66 39.05
CA LEU A 189 5.21 -4.58 40.08
C LEU A 189 6.31 -3.61 39.68
#